data_AF-A0A3B6AQB0-F1
#
_entry.id   AF-A0A3B6AQB0-F1
#
_cell.length_a   1.000
_cell.length_b   1.000
_cell.length_c   1.000
_cell.angle_alpha   90.00
_cell.angle_beta   90.00
_cell.angle_gamma   90.00
#
_symmetry.space_group_name_H-M   'P 1'
#
loop_
_entity.id
_entity.type
_entity.pdbx_description
1 polymer ?
#
loop_
_entity_poly.entity_id
_entity_poly.type
_entity_poly.pdbx_seq_one_letter_code
_entity_poly.pdbx_strand_id
1 'polypeptide(L)'
;MLTTFDALVDVLHNIRELPFSRIEFIPDEVADIPDLPCSRYESIHNVVAHIFCKMVVDLKGILEGTTNGRHISRECAIHPATALLVRYLEFFFRNGEMMQSVLGTRDCTIELIMIGSWVSKLSEDAEVMFPGKGQRCIYMLNNMDYVYQLKHHPGGFLSNIELQRGLCSLIHQYIKGYLEEYWFPLMLSYLDGDSLKKPRRSSLYKFTTEFFRICDGQMTWKVRTKLKQRLREEIVELIVPKYVSFLEALQDNPSSWLKRMCRARSEKLVRTAARLEEVIRELFES
;
A
#
# COMPACT_ATOMS: atom_id res chain seq x y z
N MET A 1 10.18 18.18 -34.83
CA MET A 1 11.26 17.46 -34.14
C MET A 1 11.71 18.42 -33.05
N LEU A 2 11.23 18.28 -31.81
CA LEU A 2 11.71 19.14 -30.72
C LEU A 2 13.20 18.88 -30.54
N THR A 3 13.99 19.94 -30.42
CA THR A 3 15.41 19.77 -30.12
C THR A 3 15.56 19.37 -28.65
N THR A 4 16.63 18.64 -28.30
CA THR A 4 16.93 18.30 -26.89
C THR A 4 16.97 19.55 -26.00
N PHE A 5 17.28 20.71 -26.57
CA PHE A 5 17.24 22.02 -25.90
C PHE A 5 15.82 22.48 -25.54
N ASP A 6 14.87 22.42 -26.48
CA ASP A 6 13.45 22.75 -26.22
C ASP A 6 12.89 21.86 -25.10
N ALA A 7 13.29 20.60 -25.11
CA ALA A 7 12.99 19.64 -24.07
C ALA A 7 13.52 20.12 -22.69
N LEU A 8 14.79 20.51 -22.59
CA LEU A 8 15.40 20.95 -21.33
C LEU A 8 14.74 22.23 -20.78
N VAL A 9 14.26 23.13 -21.65
CA VAL A 9 13.49 24.32 -21.27
C VAL A 9 12.10 23.94 -20.72
N ASP A 10 11.42 22.96 -21.32
CA ASP A 10 10.14 22.45 -20.83
C ASP A 10 10.26 21.80 -19.45
N VAL A 11 11.37 21.11 -19.15
CA VAL A 11 11.66 20.59 -17.80
C VAL A 11 11.77 21.73 -16.80
N LEU A 12 12.53 22.78 -17.12
CA LEU A 12 12.68 23.95 -16.26
C LEU A 12 11.34 24.66 -16.00
N HIS A 13 10.46 24.70 -16.99
CA HIS A 13 9.11 25.22 -16.84
C HIS A 13 8.26 24.33 -15.92
N ASN A 14 8.30 23.00 -16.08
CA ASN A 14 7.57 22.04 -15.25
C ASN A 14 8.06 22.02 -13.79
N ILE A 15 9.33 22.35 -13.54
CA ILE A 15 9.90 22.46 -12.18
C ILE A 15 9.24 23.59 -11.38
N ARG A 16 8.80 24.69 -12.03
CA ARG A 16 8.13 25.82 -11.35
C ARG A 16 6.80 25.43 -10.70
N GLU A 17 6.15 24.38 -11.20
CA GLU A 17 4.88 23.84 -10.67
C GLU A 17 5.09 22.95 -9.42
N LEU A 18 6.34 22.61 -9.09
CA LEU A 18 6.67 21.88 -7.87
C LEU A 18 6.73 22.84 -6.67
N PRO A 19 6.40 22.37 -5.45
CA PRO A 19 6.29 23.22 -4.24
C PRO A 19 7.58 23.93 -3.79
N PHE A 20 8.68 23.81 -4.54
CA PHE A 20 10.00 24.40 -4.26
C PHE A 20 10.30 25.70 -5.00
N SER A 21 9.40 26.19 -5.86
CA SER A 21 9.66 27.31 -6.76
C SER A 21 9.91 28.68 -6.09
N ARG A 22 10.04 28.73 -4.75
CA ARG A 22 10.53 29.90 -4.02
C ARG A 22 12.04 29.90 -3.74
N ILE A 23 12.78 28.86 -4.11
CA ILE A 23 14.24 28.93 -4.09
C ILE A 23 14.65 29.55 -5.44
N GLU A 24 14.89 30.86 -5.41
CA GLU A 24 15.54 31.65 -6.45
C GLU A 24 16.65 30.82 -7.11
N PHE A 25 16.50 30.44 -8.38
CA PHE A 25 17.60 30.23 -9.32
C PHE A 25 17.01 29.72 -10.65
N ILE A 26 16.49 30.65 -11.43
CA ILE A 26 16.56 30.52 -12.88
C ILE A 26 17.48 31.66 -13.29
N PRO A 27 18.71 31.39 -13.74
CA PRO A 27 19.55 32.44 -14.30
C PRO A 27 18.79 33.08 -15.46
N ASP A 28 18.70 34.40 -15.49
CA ASP A 28 18.00 35.19 -16.51
C ASP A 28 18.55 34.99 -17.94
N GLU A 29 19.61 34.18 -18.11
CA GLU A 29 20.32 33.95 -19.37
C GLU A 29 19.63 32.99 -20.35
N VAL A 30 18.43 32.46 -20.04
CA VAL A 30 17.74 31.46 -20.89
C VAL A 30 16.76 32.10 -21.89
N ALA A 31 16.49 33.40 -21.79
CA ALA A 31 15.34 34.00 -22.48
C ALA A 31 15.58 34.48 -23.94
N ASP A 32 16.81 34.68 -24.40
CA ASP A 32 17.06 35.17 -25.76
C ASP A 32 18.37 34.62 -26.34
N ILE A 33 18.34 34.24 -27.63
CA ILE A 33 19.44 34.23 -28.64
C ILE A 33 19.52 32.91 -29.45
N PRO A 34 19.57 32.96 -30.80
CA PRO A 34 19.68 31.78 -31.67
C PRO A 34 21.11 31.23 -31.77
N ASP A 35 21.21 29.91 -32.02
CA ASP A 35 22.39 29.06 -32.33
C ASP A 35 23.30 28.60 -31.17
N LEU A 36 23.46 27.27 -31.01
CA LEU A 36 23.99 26.60 -29.81
C LEU A 36 25.35 25.88 -30.01
N PRO A 37 26.43 26.23 -29.28
CA PRO A 37 27.70 25.48 -29.26
C PRO A 37 27.70 24.28 -28.28
N CYS A 38 28.48 23.23 -28.60
CA CYS A 38 28.57 21.95 -27.88
C CYS A 38 28.87 22.08 -26.37
N SER A 39 29.67 23.06 -25.96
CA SER A 39 30.02 23.31 -24.55
C SER A 39 28.83 23.75 -23.69
N ARG A 40 27.79 24.35 -24.30
CA ARG A 40 26.59 24.80 -23.60
C ARG A 40 25.60 23.64 -23.39
N TYR A 41 25.61 22.65 -24.28
CA TYR A 41 24.82 21.41 -24.13
C TYR A 41 25.26 20.60 -22.91
N GLU A 42 26.57 20.42 -22.71
CA GLU A 42 27.13 19.78 -21.51
C GLU A 42 26.78 20.56 -20.23
N SER A 43 26.76 21.89 -20.30
CA SER A 43 26.36 22.75 -19.17
C SER A 43 24.88 22.54 -18.79
N ILE A 44 23.96 22.54 -19.76
CA ILE A 44 22.53 22.34 -19.48
C ILE A 44 22.25 20.91 -18.99
N HIS A 45 22.93 19.91 -19.57
CA HIS A 45 22.88 18.53 -19.12
C HIS A 45 23.29 18.41 -17.64
N ASN A 46 24.40 19.04 -17.26
CA ASN A 46 24.87 19.05 -15.87
C ASN A 46 23.92 19.80 -14.92
N VAL A 47 23.31 20.91 -15.37
CA VAL A 47 22.29 21.64 -14.59
C VAL A 47 21.08 20.77 -14.33
N VAL A 48 20.56 20.09 -15.35
CA VAL A 48 19.38 19.24 -15.22
C VAL A 48 19.66 18.00 -14.36
N ALA A 49 20.81 17.34 -14.55
CA ALA A 49 21.25 16.26 -13.66
C ALA A 49 21.39 16.72 -12.20
N HIS A 50 21.96 17.91 -11.97
CA HIS A 50 22.09 18.51 -10.64
C HIS A 50 20.73 18.82 -10.01
N ILE A 51 19.78 19.37 -10.77
CA ILE A 51 18.42 19.64 -10.30
C ILE A 51 17.74 18.34 -9.88
N PHE A 52 17.88 17.25 -10.65
CA PHE A 52 17.29 15.96 -10.28
C PHE A 52 17.89 15.37 -9.00
N CYS A 53 19.22 15.37 -8.88
CA CYS A 53 19.89 14.96 -7.65
C CYS A 53 19.40 15.78 -6.46
N LYS A 54 19.27 17.09 -6.64
CA LYS A 54 18.74 17.99 -5.63
C LYS A 54 17.28 17.70 -5.31
N MET A 55 16.43 17.40 -6.28
CA MET A 55 15.04 17.00 -6.07
C MET A 55 14.90 15.75 -5.20
N VAL A 56 15.77 14.75 -5.39
CA VAL A 56 15.79 13.54 -4.56
C VAL A 56 16.25 13.86 -3.14
N VAL A 57 17.30 14.66 -3.00
CA VAL A 57 17.81 15.12 -1.70
C VAL A 57 16.77 15.97 -0.97
N ASP A 58 16.12 16.89 -1.66
CA ASP A 58 15.09 17.78 -1.14
C ASP A 58 13.82 17.01 -0.76
N LEU A 59 13.42 16.01 -1.55
CA LEU A 59 12.34 15.09 -1.19
C LEU A 59 12.67 14.40 0.13
N LYS A 60 13.87 13.80 0.22
CA LYS A 60 14.31 13.15 1.45
C LYS A 60 14.32 14.13 2.63
N GLY A 61 14.86 15.33 2.45
CA GLY A 61 14.88 16.38 3.48
C GLY A 61 13.49 16.84 3.91
N ILE A 62 12.51 16.94 3.00
CA ILE A 62 11.12 17.26 3.34
C ILE A 62 10.41 16.11 4.02
N LEU A 63 10.68 14.87 3.59
CA LEU A 63 10.17 13.69 4.27
C LEU A 63 10.71 13.63 5.71
N GLU A 64 11.98 13.94 5.93
CA GLU A 64 12.56 14.04 7.27
C GLU A 64 12.01 15.23 8.07
N GLY A 65 11.81 16.39 7.42
CA GLY A 65 11.32 17.62 8.04
C GLY A 65 9.81 17.68 8.30
N THR A 66 9.00 16.80 7.68
CA THR A 66 7.56 16.66 7.95
C THR A 66 7.36 16.00 9.30
N THR A 67 7.54 16.79 10.35
CA THR A 67 7.29 16.40 11.72
C THR A 67 5.85 16.76 12.12
N ASN A 68 5.10 15.72 12.52
CA ASN A 68 3.95 15.80 13.43
C ASN A 68 2.67 16.52 12.97
N GLY A 69 2.17 16.20 11.78
CA GLY A 69 0.72 16.27 11.52
C GLY A 69 -0.05 15.15 12.25
N ARG A 70 0.20 14.89 13.55
CA ARG A 70 -0.32 13.73 14.30
C ARG A 70 -1.85 13.57 14.23
N HIS A 71 -2.57 14.68 14.12
CA HIS A 71 -4.03 14.69 14.01
C HIS A 71 -4.52 14.47 12.57
N ILE A 72 -3.90 15.15 11.59
CA ILE A 72 -4.34 15.10 10.19
C ILE A 72 -4.12 13.68 9.61
N SER A 73 -3.03 13.00 9.96
CA SER A 73 -2.74 11.66 9.41
C SER A 73 -3.50 10.51 10.07
N ARG A 74 -3.99 10.66 11.31
CA ARG A 74 -4.86 9.62 11.92
C ARG A 74 -6.26 9.64 11.31
N GLU A 75 -6.70 10.81 10.84
CA GLU A 75 -8.01 10.97 10.21
C GLU A 75 -7.99 10.73 8.70
N CYS A 76 -6.87 11.00 8.02
CA CYS A 76 -6.69 10.76 6.60
C CYS A 76 -6.20 9.33 6.32
N ALA A 77 -6.84 8.64 5.37
CA ALA A 77 -6.38 7.33 4.90
C ALA A 77 -5.02 7.40 4.17
N ILE A 78 -4.61 8.58 3.70
CA ILE A 78 -3.37 8.79 2.94
C ILE A 78 -2.49 9.82 3.66
N HIS A 79 -1.21 9.48 3.80
CA HIS A 79 -0.20 10.34 4.40
C HIS A 79 0.24 11.45 3.42
N PRO A 80 0.54 12.67 3.89
CA PRO A 80 1.04 13.75 3.02
C PRO A 80 2.29 13.39 2.22
N ALA A 81 3.21 12.60 2.79
CA ALA A 81 4.39 12.09 2.08
C ALA A 81 4.03 11.31 0.80
N THR A 82 2.91 10.60 0.83
CA THR A 82 2.42 9.84 -0.32
C THR A 82 1.96 10.77 -1.43
N ALA A 83 1.25 11.86 -1.10
CA ALA A 83 0.86 12.86 -2.10
C ALA A 83 2.09 13.53 -2.73
N LEU A 84 3.13 13.80 -1.92
CA LEU A 84 4.39 14.34 -2.42
C LEU A 84 5.08 13.35 -3.37
N LEU A 85 5.23 12.09 -2.98
CA LEU A 85 5.81 11.04 -3.85
C LEU A 85 5.08 10.97 -5.19
N VAL A 86 3.74 11.01 -5.19
CA VAL A 86 2.96 10.93 -6.44
C VAL A 86 3.27 12.10 -7.37
N ARG A 87 3.42 13.33 -6.86
CA ARG A 87 3.80 14.49 -7.68
C ARG A 87 5.18 14.31 -8.31
N TYR A 88 6.11 13.73 -7.55
CA TYR A 88 7.43 13.41 -8.07
C TYR A 88 7.35 12.34 -9.15
N LEU A 89 6.69 11.21 -8.90
CA LEU A 89 6.53 10.16 -9.90
C LEU A 89 5.86 10.68 -11.20
N GLU A 90 4.87 11.56 -11.07
CA GLU A 90 4.25 12.24 -12.21
C GLU A 90 5.25 13.11 -12.98
N PHE A 91 6.03 13.93 -12.28
CA PHE A 91 7.06 14.76 -12.91
C PHE A 91 8.13 13.91 -13.63
N PHE A 92 8.58 12.83 -13.00
CA PHE A 92 9.56 11.91 -13.57
C PHE A 92 9.00 11.21 -14.82
N PHE A 93 7.72 10.80 -14.78
CA PHE A 93 7.03 10.21 -15.92
C PHE A 93 6.93 11.19 -17.10
N ARG A 94 6.46 12.43 -16.85
CA ARG A 94 6.26 13.44 -17.90
C ARG A 94 7.56 13.80 -18.63
N ASN A 95 8.70 13.69 -17.94
CA ASN A 95 10.00 14.05 -18.47
C ASN A 95 10.88 12.82 -18.78
N GLY A 96 10.32 11.61 -18.81
CA GLY A 96 11.05 10.34 -18.81
C GLY A 96 12.01 10.13 -19.99
N GLU A 97 11.60 10.44 -21.23
CA GLU A 97 12.49 10.30 -22.41
C GLU A 97 13.73 11.20 -22.31
N MET A 98 13.52 12.41 -21.79
CA MET A 98 14.59 13.37 -21.59
C MET A 98 15.49 12.99 -20.43
N MET A 99 14.90 12.47 -19.35
CA MET A 99 15.66 11.95 -18.22
C MET A 99 16.56 10.78 -18.62
N GLN A 100 16.09 9.89 -19.50
CA GLN A 100 16.95 8.83 -20.04
C GLN A 100 18.14 9.41 -20.80
N SER A 101 17.94 10.50 -21.55
CA SER A 101 19.02 11.16 -22.28
C SER A 101 20.01 11.93 -21.39
N VAL A 102 19.56 12.47 -20.26
CA VAL A 102 20.38 13.30 -19.34
C VAL A 102 21.06 12.49 -18.24
N LEU A 103 20.41 11.47 -17.72
CA LEU A 103 20.99 10.68 -16.64
C LEU A 103 21.86 9.55 -17.17
N GLY A 104 21.69 9.18 -18.45
CA GLY A 104 22.35 8.01 -19.04
C GLY A 104 21.99 6.68 -18.35
N THR A 105 21.15 6.74 -17.32
CA THR A 105 20.67 5.60 -16.55
C THR A 105 19.44 5.06 -17.25
N ARG A 106 19.56 3.85 -17.81
CA ARG A 106 18.39 3.03 -18.17
C ARG A 106 17.63 2.51 -16.94
N ASP A 107 18.20 2.68 -15.76
CA ASP A 107 17.77 2.03 -14.53
C ASP A 107 16.93 2.96 -13.65
N CYS A 108 15.88 2.42 -13.05
CA CYS A 108 14.95 3.11 -12.14
C CYS A 108 15.54 3.41 -10.76
N THR A 109 16.85 3.68 -10.69
CA THR A 109 17.59 3.85 -9.44
C THR A 109 17.02 5.01 -8.63
N ILE A 110 16.62 6.10 -9.29
CA ILE A 110 16.09 7.27 -8.61
C ILE A 110 14.69 7.00 -8.03
N GLU A 111 13.78 6.44 -8.81
CA GLU A 111 12.45 6.09 -8.34
C GLU A 111 12.50 5.05 -7.20
N LEU A 112 13.42 4.10 -7.27
CA LEU A 112 13.67 3.14 -6.18
C LEU A 112 14.15 3.83 -4.91
N ILE A 113 15.06 4.81 -5.00
CA ILE A 113 15.53 5.59 -3.84
C ILE A 113 14.38 6.42 -3.25
N MET A 114 13.55 7.04 -4.08
CA MET A 114 12.39 7.84 -3.64
C MET A 114 11.36 6.95 -2.93
N ILE A 115 11.01 5.80 -3.52
CA ILE A 115 10.09 4.82 -2.92
C ILE A 115 10.68 4.29 -1.62
N GLY A 116 11.98 3.95 -1.57
CA GLY A 116 12.64 3.49 -0.36
C GLY A 116 12.57 4.52 0.77
N SER A 117 12.87 5.78 0.47
CA SER A 117 12.81 6.88 1.44
C SER A 117 11.38 7.13 1.93
N TRP A 118 10.40 7.08 1.02
CA TRP A 118 8.99 7.18 1.36
C TRP A 118 8.51 6.02 2.26
N VAL A 119 8.88 4.77 1.95
CA VAL A 119 8.53 3.60 2.77
C VAL A 119 9.15 3.71 4.17
N SER A 120 10.42 4.16 4.28
CA SER A 120 11.07 4.39 5.58
C SER A 120 10.29 5.40 6.40
N LYS A 121 9.99 6.56 5.80
CA LYS A 121 9.24 7.64 6.47
C LYS A 121 7.87 7.17 6.94
N LEU A 122 7.11 6.49 6.08
CA LEU A 122 5.80 5.95 6.47
C LEU A 122 5.92 4.95 7.62
N SER A 123 6.94 4.10 7.61
CA SER A 123 7.15 3.11 8.66
C SER A 123 7.47 3.76 10.01
N GLU A 124 8.35 4.76 10.01
CA GLU A 124 8.69 5.56 11.20
C GLU A 124 7.45 6.26 11.77
N ASP A 125 6.66 6.91 10.92
CA ASP A 125 5.44 7.58 11.36
C ASP A 125 4.39 6.57 11.85
N ALA A 126 4.29 5.39 11.23
CA ALA A 126 3.36 4.34 11.65
C ALA A 126 3.68 3.83 13.06
N GLU A 127 4.96 3.63 13.39
CA GLU A 127 5.41 3.21 14.72
C GLU A 127 5.00 4.21 15.80
N VAL A 128 5.08 5.51 15.50
CA VAL A 128 4.69 6.59 16.40
C VAL A 128 3.17 6.74 16.50
N MET A 129 2.45 6.59 15.39
CA MET A 129 1.01 6.86 15.32
C MET A 129 0.14 5.72 15.83
N PHE A 130 0.57 4.48 15.65
CA PHE A 130 -0.25 3.31 15.94
C PHE A 130 0.50 2.37 16.88
N PRO A 131 -0.09 1.97 18.02
CA PRO A 131 0.55 1.01 18.91
C PRO A 131 0.44 -0.44 18.40
N GLY A 132 -0.64 -0.76 17.66
CA GLY A 132 -0.90 -2.11 17.17
C GLY A 132 -0.24 -2.39 15.82
N LYS A 133 0.46 -3.53 15.71
CA LYS A 133 1.17 -3.91 14.48
C LYS A 133 0.24 -3.97 13.26
N GLY A 134 -0.94 -4.57 13.37
CA GLY A 134 -1.82 -4.63 12.18
C GLY A 134 -2.51 -3.30 11.85
N GLN A 135 -2.66 -2.35 12.78
CA GLN A 135 -3.03 -0.97 12.42
C GLN A 135 -1.93 -0.30 11.58
N ARG A 136 -0.66 -0.53 11.93
CA ARG A 136 0.48 -0.09 11.11
C ARG A 136 0.45 -0.73 9.73
N CYS A 137 0.17 -2.03 9.65
CA CYS A 137 0.02 -2.71 8.36
C CYS A 137 -1.07 -2.06 7.50
N ILE A 138 -2.26 -1.79 8.06
CA ILE A 138 -3.36 -1.14 7.33
C ILE A 138 -2.99 0.27 6.87
N TYR A 139 -2.32 1.04 7.73
CA TYR A 139 -1.81 2.36 7.36
C TYR A 139 -0.82 2.29 6.19
N MET A 140 0.14 1.37 6.23
CA MET A 140 1.08 1.16 5.11
C MET A 140 0.34 0.73 3.84
N LEU A 141 -0.60 -0.21 3.96
CA LEU A 141 -1.38 -0.73 2.82
C LEU A 141 -2.22 0.36 2.15
N ASN A 142 -2.87 1.25 2.90
CA ASN A 142 -3.64 2.35 2.31
C ASN A 142 -2.79 3.24 1.40
N ASN A 143 -1.58 3.55 1.86
CA ASN A 143 -0.62 4.39 1.13
C ASN A 143 -0.01 3.64 -0.06
N MET A 144 0.40 2.39 0.12
CA MET A 144 0.97 1.56 -0.93
C MET A 144 -0.02 1.20 -2.04
N ASP A 145 -1.24 0.80 -1.68
CA ASP A 145 -2.28 0.56 -2.68
C ASP A 145 -2.56 1.83 -3.48
N TYR A 146 -2.61 3.01 -2.84
CA TYR A 146 -2.80 4.28 -3.55
C TYR A 146 -1.75 4.52 -4.64
N VAL A 147 -0.48 4.39 -4.29
CA VAL A 147 0.62 4.54 -5.27
C VAL A 147 0.53 3.44 -6.33
N TYR A 148 0.27 2.19 -5.95
CA TYR A 148 0.17 1.06 -6.88
C TYR A 148 -0.96 1.21 -7.89
N GLN A 149 -2.11 1.78 -7.50
CA GLN A 149 -3.24 2.01 -8.41
C GLN A 149 -2.91 3.02 -9.51
N LEU A 150 -1.85 3.82 -9.39
CA LEU A 150 -1.41 4.75 -10.43
C LEU A 150 -0.96 4.07 -11.72
N LYS A 151 -0.67 2.75 -11.69
CA LYS A 151 -0.43 1.96 -12.91
C LYS A 151 -1.60 1.98 -13.90
N HIS A 152 -2.81 2.26 -13.41
CA HIS A 152 -4.03 2.38 -14.22
C HIS A 152 -4.36 3.82 -14.59
N HIS A 153 -3.56 4.80 -14.16
CA HIS A 153 -3.80 6.19 -14.49
C HIS A 153 -3.58 6.41 -16.00
N PRO A 154 -4.41 7.22 -16.69
CA PRO A 154 -4.22 7.52 -18.12
C PRO A 154 -2.83 8.07 -18.44
N GLY A 155 -2.23 8.77 -17.48
CA GLY A 155 -0.86 9.27 -17.53
C GLY A 155 0.23 8.27 -17.11
N GLY A 156 -0.07 6.97 -16.94
CA GLY A 156 0.96 5.91 -16.84
C GLY A 156 2.04 6.07 -15.77
N PHE A 157 1.79 6.79 -14.66
CA PHE A 157 2.82 7.24 -13.69
C PHE A 157 3.65 6.14 -13.02
N LEU A 158 3.22 4.89 -13.14
CA LEU A 158 3.93 3.72 -12.63
C LEU A 158 4.15 2.70 -13.74
N SER A 159 4.51 3.14 -14.95
CA SER A 159 4.68 2.29 -16.14
C SER A 159 5.85 1.29 -16.01
N ASN A 160 6.82 1.57 -15.13
CA ASN A 160 7.93 0.66 -14.92
C ASN A 160 7.49 -0.64 -14.19
N ILE A 161 7.72 -1.78 -14.85
CA ILE A 161 7.31 -3.10 -14.37
C ILE A 161 8.05 -3.53 -13.10
N GLU A 162 9.33 -3.15 -12.94
CA GLU A 162 10.12 -3.53 -11.76
C GLU A 162 9.63 -2.80 -10.51
N LEU A 163 9.34 -1.51 -10.63
CA LEU A 163 8.72 -0.72 -9.57
C LEU A 163 7.35 -1.28 -9.19
N GLN A 164 6.51 -1.61 -10.19
CA GLN A 164 5.22 -2.25 -9.94
C GLN A 164 5.39 -3.57 -9.19
N ARG A 165 6.35 -4.42 -9.60
CA ARG A 165 6.62 -5.71 -8.96
C ARG A 165 7.11 -5.53 -7.53
N GLY A 166 7.99 -4.57 -7.28
CA GLY A 166 8.50 -4.24 -5.95
C GLY A 166 7.37 -3.78 -5.00
N LEU A 167 6.55 -2.82 -5.44
CA LEU A 167 5.40 -2.35 -4.66
C LEU A 167 4.37 -3.45 -4.43
N CYS A 168 4.09 -4.27 -5.45
CA CYS A 168 3.20 -5.40 -5.33
C CYS A 168 3.69 -6.39 -4.26
N SER A 169 4.99 -6.71 -4.27
CA SER A 169 5.62 -7.57 -3.26
C SER A 169 5.46 -7.00 -1.84
N LEU A 170 5.74 -5.71 -1.65
CA LEU A 170 5.56 -5.04 -0.35
C LEU A 170 4.10 -5.09 0.11
N ILE A 171 3.14 -4.83 -0.77
CA ILE A 171 1.70 -4.93 -0.44
C ILE A 171 1.37 -6.34 0.06
N HIS A 172 1.84 -7.39 -0.61
CA HIS A 172 1.62 -8.77 -0.15
C HIS A 172 2.25 -9.04 1.22
N GLN A 173 3.45 -8.52 1.48
CA GLN A 173 4.11 -8.66 2.78
C GLN A 173 3.29 -8.00 3.91
N TYR A 174 2.75 -6.79 3.69
CA TYR A 174 1.93 -6.12 4.69
C TYR A 174 0.55 -6.75 4.86
N ILE A 175 -0.07 -7.30 3.81
CA ILE A 175 -1.29 -8.11 3.93
C ILE A 175 -1.01 -9.31 4.81
N LYS A 176 0.06 -10.05 4.52
CA LYS A 176 0.48 -11.21 5.33
C LYS A 176 0.74 -10.81 6.78
N GLY A 177 1.49 -9.73 7.02
CA GLY A 177 1.76 -9.25 8.37
C GLY A 177 0.50 -8.85 9.16
N TYR A 178 -0.51 -8.30 8.48
CA TYR A 178 -1.82 -8.03 9.06
C TYR A 178 -2.57 -9.31 9.42
N LEU A 179 -2.59 -10.30 8.52
CA LEU A 179 -3.25 -11.59 8.76
C LEU A 179 -2.56 -12.37 9.88
N GLU A 180 -1.23 -12.35 9.94
CA GLU A 180 -0.42 -12.98 10.99
C GLU A 180 -0.69 -12.39 12.39
N GLU A 181 -1.03 -11.10 12.47
CA GLU A 181 -1.30 -10.44 13.74
C GLU A 181 -2.68 -10.79 14.31
N TYR A 182 -3.72 -10.81 13.46
CA TYR A 182 -5.11 -10.92 13.92
C TYR A 182 -5.76 -12.27 13.62
N TRP A 183 -5.58 -12.79 12.42
CA TRP A 183 -6.42 -13.86 11.90
C TRP A 183 -5.76 -15.24 12.01
N PHE A 184 -4.44 -15.32 11.82
CA PHE A 184 -3.70 -16.57 11.96
C PHE A 184 -3.73 -17.10 13.40
N PRO A 185 -3.53 -16.29 14.46
CA PRO A 185 -3.59 -16.78 15.83
C PRO A 185 -4.98 -17.30 16.18
N LEU A 186 -6.04 -16.61 15.73
CA LEU A 186 -7.43 -17.04 15.90
C LEU A 186 -7.67 -18.40 15.24
N MET A 187 -7.26 -18.55 13.98
CA MET A 187 -7.41 -19.80 13.22
C MET A 187 -6.64 -20.95 13.88
N LEU A 188 -5.34 -20.76 14.15
CA LEU A 188 -4.48 -21.81 14.72
C LEU A 188 -4.96 -22.25 16.11
N SER A 189 -5.45 -21.32 16.93
CA SER A 189 -5.87 -21.62 18.31
C SER A 189 -7.14 -22.46 18.36
N TYR A 190 -8.08 -22.24 17.45
CA TYR A 190 -9.44 -22.76 17.62
C TYR A 190 -9.97 -23.60 16.46
N LEU A 191 -9.48 -23.41 15.24
CA LEU A 191 -10.02 -24.06 14.03
C LEU A 191 -9.05 -25.04 13.37
N ASP A 192 -7.77 -25.01 13.73
CA ASP A 192 -6.75 -25.87 13.13
C ASP A 192 -6.00 -26.71 14.19
N GLY A 193 -5.07 -27.54 13.72
CA GLY A 193 -4.17 -28.33 14.56
C GLY A 193 -4.92 -29.28 15.49
N ASP A 194 -4.58 -29.23 16.78
CA ASP A 194 -5.18 -30.12 17.78
C ASP A 194 -6.66 -29.84 18.03
N SER A 195 -7.10 -28.59 17.83
CA SER A 195 -8.51 -28.22 17.92
C SER A 195 -9.33 -28.91 16.83
N LEU A 196 -8.80 -29.01 15.60
CA LEU A 196 -9.46 -29.74 14.51
C LEU A 196 -9.44 -31.26 14.72
N LYS A 197 -8.35 -31.81 15.27
CA LYS A 197 -8.23 -33.27 15.56
C LYS A 197 -9.17 -33.71 16.68
N LYS A 198 -9.44 -32.84 17.65
CA LYS A 198 -10.32 -33.10 18.80
C LYS A 198 -11.30 -31.95 18.98
N PRO A 199 -12.27 -31.79 18.08
CA PRO A 199 -13.16 -30.63 18.05
C PRO A 199 -14.05 -30.62 19.29
N ARG A 200 -14.12 -29.46 19.95
CA ARG A 200 -14.91 -29.23 21.15
C ARG A 200 -15.82 -28.01 20.97
N ARG A 201 -17.05 -28.10 21.50
CA ARG A 201 -17.98 -26.96 21.51
C ARG A 201 -17.42 -25.75 22.27
N SER A 202 -16.59 -25.96 23.30
CA SER A 202 -15.94 -24.88 24.02
C SER A 202 -14.92 -24.13 23.16
N SER A 203 -14.19 -24.80 22.27
CA SER A 203 -13.30 -24.15 21.31
C SER A 203 -14.08 -23.29 20.32
N LEU A 204 -15.23 -23.78 19.85
CA LEU A 204 -16.13 -23.03 18.96
C LEU A 204 -16.66 -21.74 19.61
N TYR A 205 -17.06 -21.82 20.89
CA TYR A 205 -17.51 -20.64 21.65
C TYR A 205 -16.40 -19.59 21.82
N LYS A 206 -15.19 -20.04 22.16
CA LYS A 206 -14.02 -19.16 22.28
C LYS A 206 -13.65 -18.51 20.94
N PHE A 207 -13.62 -19.29 19.86
CA PHE A 207 -13.44 -18.78 18.51
C PHE A 207 -14.44 -17.66 18.20
N THR A 208 -15.72 -17.93 18.40
CA THR A 208 -16.79 -16.99 18.03
C THR A 208 -16.67 -15.69 18.82
N THR A 209 -16.39 -15.79 20.12
CA THR A 209 -16.19 -14.60 20.99
C THR A 209 -15.02 -13.75 20.51
N GLU A 210 -13.88 -14.39 20.22
CA GLU A 210 -12.66 -13.70 19.79
C GLU A 210 -12.78 -13.15 18.37
N PHE A 211 -13.44 -13.88 17.47
CA PHE A 211 -13.77 -13.45 16.11
C PHE A 211 -14.55 -12.14 16.14
N PHE A 212 -15.65 -12.07 16.91
CA PHE A 212 -16.44 -10.84 17.00
C PHE A 212 -15.65 -9.70 17.66
N ARG A 213 -14.86 -9.99 18.69
CA ARG A 213 -13.96 -9.00 19.31
C ARG A 213 -13.00 -8.36 18.30
N ILE A 214 -12.42 -9.17 17.41
CA ILE A 214 -11.54 -8.69 16.34
C ILE A 214 -12.35 -7.84 15.34
N CYS A 215 -13.52 -8.33 14.91
CA CYS A 215 -14.36 -7.63 13.96
C CYS A 215 -14.78 -6.26 14.48
N ASP A 216 -15.35 -6.20 15.68
CA ASP A 216 -15.79 -4.97 16.34
C ASP A 216 -14.65 -3.95 16.45
N GLY A 217 -13.44 -4.43 16.77
CA GLY A 217 -12.24 -3.61 16.85
C GLY A 217 -11.76 -3.05 15.52
N GLN A 218 -12.13 -3.67 14.39
CA GLN A 218 -11.70 -3.31 13.04
C GLN A 218 -12.78 -2.59 12.21
N MET A 219 -14.04 -2.57 12.67
CA MET A 219 -15.12 -1.85 12.00
C MET A 219 -14.82 -0.36 11.78
N THR A 220 -14.08 0.25 12.70
CA THR A 220 -13.73 1.67 12.70
C THR A 220 -12.46 2.01 11.92
N TRP A 221 -11.80 1.01 11.34
CA TRP A 221 -10.54 1.22 10.64
C TRP A 221 -10.79 1.73 9.22
N LYS A 222 -10.19 2.87 8.91
CA LYS A 222 -10.24 3.47 7.58
C LYS A 222 -9.37 2.69 6.62
N VAL A 223 -10.00 2.08 5.62
CA VAL A 223 -9.34 1.33 4.54
C VAL A 223 -9.83 1.84 3.19
N ARG A 224 -9.01 1.83 2.15
CA ARG A 224 -9.45 2.25 0.80
C ARG A 224 -10.28 1.17 0.10
N THR A 225 -11.27 1.56 -0.70
CA THR A 225 -12.30 0.65 -1.27
C THR A 225 -11.75 -0.60 -1.97
N LYS A 226 -10.77 -0.47 -2.87
CA LYS A 226 -10.17 -1.64 -3.55
C LYS A 226 -9.42 -2.57 -2.59
N LEU A 227 -8.69 -1.97 -1.64
CA LEU A 227 -7.98 -2.70 -0.59
C LEU A 227 -8.94 -3.38 0.41
N LYS A 228 -10.07 -2.74 0.73
CA LYS A 228 -11.14 -3.31 1.59
C LYS A 228 -11.57 -4.66 1.03
N GLN A 229 -11.95 -4.70 -0.25
CA GLN A 229 -12.42 -5.92 -0.89
C GLN A 229 -11.37 -7.03 -0.84
N ARG A 230 -10.13 -6.71 -1.22
CA ARG A 230 -9.03 -7.66 -1.21
C ARG A 230 -8.77 -8.23 0.19
N LEU A 231 -8.72 -7.39 1.23
CA LEU A 231 -8.50 -7.86 2.61
C LEU A 231 -9.65 -8.75 3.08
N ARG A 232 -10.89 -8.39 2.76
CA ARG A 232 -12.07 -9.21 3.11
C ARG A 232 -12.00 -10.58 2.44
N GLU A 233 -11.64 -10.64 1.17
CA GLU A 233 -11.45 -11.91 0.43
C GLU A 233 -10.39 -12.79 1.09
N GLU A 234 -9.21 -12.24 1.38
CA GLU A 234 -8.12 -12.98 2.02
C GLU A 234 -8.52 -13.51 3.42
N ILE A 235 -9.29 -12.74 4.19
CA ILE A 235 -9.82 -13.18 5.50
C ILE A 235 -10.86 -14.30 5.33
N VAL A 236 -11.77 -14.16 4.35
CA VAL A 236 -12.79 -15.19 4.04
C VAL A 236 -12.11 -16.50 3.64
N GLU A 237 -11.17 -16.44 2.70
CA GLU A 237 -10.43 -17.61 2.21
C GLU A 237 -9.62 -18.30 3.32
N LEU A 238 -9.12 -17.53 4.28
CA LEU A 238 -8.40 -18.06 5.43
C LEU A 238 -9.32 -18.73 6.46
N ILE A 239 -10.42 -18.06 6.84
CA ILE A 239 -11.22 -18.44 8.02
C ILE A 239 -12.36 -19.40 7.67
N VAL A 240 -13.11 -19.12 6.60
CA VAL A 240 -14.37 -19.83 6.31
C VAL A 240 -14.14 -21.32 6.04
N PRO A 241 -13.17 -21.74 5.21
CA PRO A 241 -12.93 -23.17 4.96
C PRO A 241 -12.56 -23.93 6.25
N LYS A 242 -11.70 -23.34 7.09
CA LYS A 242 -11.27 -23.94 8.36
C LYS A 242 -12.42 -24.06 9.35
N TYR A 243 -13.27 -23.05 9.39
CA TYR A 243 -14.46 -23.05 10.23
C TYR A 243 -15.44 -24.16 9.82
N VAL A 244 -15.71 -24.31 8.51
CA VAL A 244 -16.56 -25.37 7.96
C VAL A 244 -16.00 -26.75 8.31
N SER A 245 -14.72 -27.00 8.03
CA SER A 245 -14.07 -28.28 8.37
C SER A 245 -14.12 -28.60 9.86
N PHE A 246 -13.93 -27.59 10.72
CA PHE A 246 -14.04 -27.76 12.17
C PHE A 246 -15.46 -28.18 12.58
N LEU A 247 -16.49 -27.58 12.00
CA LEU A 247 -17.87 -27.90 12.31
C LEU A 247 -18.28 -29.29 11.81
N GLU A 248 -17.81 -29.70 10.63
CA GLU A 248 -18.00 -31.05 10.11
C GLU A 248 -17.36 -32.10 11.03
N ALA A 249 -16.09 -31.88 11.41
CA ALA A 249 -15.39 -32.76 12.35
C ALA A 249 -16.10 -32.84 13.73
N LEU A 250 -16.71 -31.74 14.17
CA LEU A 250 -17.51 -31.71 15.41
C LEU A 250 -18.80 -32.56 15.29
N GLN A 251 -19.35 -32.71 14.08
CA GLN A 251 -20.53 -33.54 13.82
C GLN A 251 -20.21 -35.02 13.62
N ASP A 252 -19.07 -35.32 13.01
CA ASP A 252 -18.57 -36.67 12.75
C ASP A 252 -18.03 -37.38 14.00
N ASN A 253 -18.16 -36.75 15.16
CA ASN A 253 -17.91 -37.35 16.46
C ASN A 253 -19.21 -37.74 17.22
N PRO A 254 -20.08 -38.65 16.71
CA PRO A 254 -21.33 -38.99 17.39
C PRO A 254 -21.24 -40.30 18.19
N SER A 255 -21.73 -40.26 19.44
CA SER A 255 -22.48 -41.38 19.98
C SER A 255 -23.71 -41.65 19.09
N SER A 256 -24.02 -42.92 18.85
CA SER A 256 -24.63 -43.49 17.63
C SER A 256 -26.02 -42.99 17.16
N TRP A 257 -26.73 -42.15 17.91
CA TRP A 257 -28.11 -41.73 17.60
C TRP A 257 -28.24 -40.54 16.63
N LEU A 258 -27.14 -39.83 16.33
CA LEU A 258 -27.17 -38.50 15.72
C LEU A 258 -27.26 -38.44 14.18
N LYS A 259 -27.07 -39.54 13.44
CA LYS A 259 -26.96 -39.51 11.95
C LYS A 259 -28.17 -38.91 11.23
N ARG A 260 -29.40 -39.04 11.75
CA ARG A 260 -30.61 -38.41 11.17
C ARG A 260 -30.71 -36.91 11.51
N MET A 261 -30.19 -36.49 12.65
CA MET A 261 -30.16 -35.09 13.07
C MET A 261 -29.07 -34.30 12.32
N CYS A 262 -28.01 -34.95 11.83
CA CYS A 262 -26.89 -34.32 11.13
C CYS A 262 -27.28 -33.61 9.82
N ARG A 263 -28.27 -34.09 9.05
CA ARG A 263 -28.69 -33.42 7.78
C ARG A 263 -29.33 -32.04 8.00
N ALA A 264 -30.25 -31.92 8.96
CA ALA A 264 -30.81 -30.61 9.32
C ALA A 264 -29.77 -29.69 9.98
N ARG A 265 -28.72 -30.28 10.57
CA ARG A 265 -27.62 -29.56 11.21
C ARG A 265 -26.59 -29.05 10.21
N SER A 266 -26.28 -29.78 9.14
CA SER A 266 -25.35 -29.32 8.10
C SER A 266 -25.89 -28.07 7.38
N GLU A 267 -27.18 -28.01 7.07
CA GLU A 267 -27.83 -26.78 6.55
C GLU A 267 -27.71 -25.62 7.53
N LYS A 268 -27.86 -25.87 8.84
CA LYS A 268 -27.65 -24.86 9.89
C LYS A 268 -26.19 -24.42 9.98
N LEU A 269 -25.22 -25.32 9.78
CA LEU A 269 -23.80 -24.98 9.74
C LEU A 269 -23.45 -24.10 8.54
N VAL A 270 -23.93 -24.44 7.35
CA VAL A 270 -23.76 -23.63 6.14
C VAL A 270 -24.32 -22.22 6.38
N ARG A 271 -25.47 -22.10 7.05
CA ARG A 271 -26.02 -20.79 7.47
C ARG A 271 -25.15 -20.07 8.52
N THR A 272 -24.38 -20.80 9.33
CA THR A 272 -23.50 -20.20 10.34
C THR A 272 -22.18 -19.73 9.71
N ALA A 273 -21.65 -20.47 8.73
CA ALA A 273 -20.50 -20.08 7.93
C ALA A 273 -20.82 -18.89 7.00
N ALA A 274 -21.99 -18.88 6.37
CA ALA A 274 -22.49 -17.75 5.61
C ALA A 274 -22.58 -16.48 6.48
N ARG A 275 -23.02 -16.62 7.74
CA ARG A 275 -23.06 -15.51 8.68
C ARG A 275 -21.67 -14.96 9.03
N LEU A 276 -20.67 -15.83 9.16
CA LEU A 276 -19.28 -15.41 9.35
C LEU A 276 -18.76 -14.62 8.15
N GLU A 277 -19.03 -15.12 6.94
CA GLU A 277 -18.69 -14.41 5.71
C GLU A 277 -19.35 -13.03 5.66
N GLU A 278 -20.67 -12.93 5.91
CA GLU A 278 -21.39 -11.65 5.96
C GLU A 278 -20.71 -10.65 6.91
N VAL A 279 -20.34 -11.07 8.12
CA VAL A 279 -19.68 -10.20 9.09
C VAL A 279 -18.29 -9.76 8.59
N ILE A 280 -17.53 -10.67 7.96
CA ILE A 280 -16.23 -10.30 7.35
C ILE A 280 -16.45 -9.28 6.22
N ARG A 281 -17.52 -9.42 5.44
CA ARG A 281 -17.85 -8.50 4.34
C ARG A 281 -18.20 -7.10 4.83
N GLU A 282 -18.61 -6.94 6.10
CA GLU A 282 -18.91 -5.66 6.75
C GLU A 282 -17.68 -4.98 7.39
N LEU A 283 -16.52 -5.63 7.45
CA LEU A 283 -15.31 -5.05 8.06
C LEU A 283 -14.85 -3.79 7.33
N PHE A 284 -14.34 -2.80 8.07
CA PHE A 284 -13.79 -1.55 7.52
C PHE A 284 -14.82 -0.60 6.88
N GLU A 285 -16.10 -0.67 7.22
CA GLU A 285 -17.13 0.21 6.63
C GLU A 285 -17.15 1.66 7.16
N SER A 286 -16.23 2.02 8.07
CA SER A 286 -15.99 3.41 8.47
C SER A 286 -15.49 4.33 7.36
#